data_AF-A0A497LCE3-F1
#
_entry.id   AF-A0A497LCE3-F1
#
_cell.length_a   1.000
_cell.length_b   1.000
_cell.length_c   1.000
_cell.angle_alpha   90.00
_cell.angle_beta   90.00
_cell.angle_gamma   90.00
#
_symmetry.space_group_name_H-M   'P 1'
#
loop_
_entity.id
_entity.type
_entity.pdbx_description
1 polymer ?
#
loop_
_entity_poly.entity_id
_entity_poly.type
_entity_poly.pdbx_seq_one_letter_code
_entity_poly.pdbx_strand_id
1 'polypeptide(L)' 'MLIVTEAAEAMQAWRDDNRAKFAEELADLVIRAFHMAGQLGIDLEAEVARKMAINWRRPYRHGHKRA' A
#
# COMPACT_ATOMS: atom_id res chain seq x y z
N MET A 1 2.00 -9.80 -13.19
CA MET A 1 2.43 -8.46 -12.74
C MET A 1 2.50 -8.52 -11.23
N LEU A 2 3.71 -8.58 -10.65
CA LEU A 2 3.91 -9.10 -9.27
C LEU A 2 3.08 -8.36 -8.21
N ILE A 3 3.00 -7.03 -8.26
CA ILE A 3 2.24 -6.23 -7.28
C ILE A 3 0.73 -6.56 -7.25
N VAL A 4 0.10 -6.81 -8.41
CA VAL A 4 -1.33 -7.13 -8.46
C VAL A 4 -1.60 -8.53 -7.91
N THR A 5 -0.63 -9.44 -8.05
CA THR A 5 -0.73 -10.79 -7.48
C THR A 5 -0.70 -10.74 -5.96
N GLU A 6 0.27 -10.07 -5.34
CA GLU A 6 0.34 -9.96 -3.86
C GLU A 6 -0.93 -9.29 -3.29
N ALA A 7 -1.47 -8.29 -3.99
CA ALA A 7 -2.72 -7.64 -3.58
C ALA A 7 -3.93 -8.60 -3.61
N ALA A 8 -3.99 -9.47 -4.62
CA ALA A 8 -5.03 -10.48 -4.72
C ALA A 8 -4.88 -11.55 -3.64
N GLU A 9 -3.65 -11.95 -3.31
CA GLU A 9 -3.36 -12.93 -2.25
C GLU A 9 -3.69 -12.38 -0.85
N ALA A 10 -3.33 -11.12 -0.57
CA ALA A 10 -3.77 -10.43 0.65
C ALA A 10 -5.30 -10.39 0.76
N MET A 11 -6.00 -10.06 -0.32
CA MET A 11 -7.47 -10.05 -0.34
C MET A 11 -8.05 -11.44 -0.07
N GLN A 12 -7.47 -12.50 -0.64
CA GLN A 12 -7.94 -13.86 -0.36
C GLN A 12 -7.67 -14.27 1.08
N ALA A 13 -6.47 -13.99 1.61
CA ALA A 13 -6.15 -14.26 3.01
C ALA A 13 -7.10 -13.54 3.98
N TRP A 14 -7.53 -12.31 3.64
CA TRP A 14 -8.55 -11.59 4.39
C TRP A 14 -9.92 -12.29 4.35
N ARG A 15 -10.35 -12.79 3.18
CA ARG A 15 -11.63 -13.50 3.01
C ARG A 15 -11.65 -14.83 3.76
N ASP A 16 -10.50 -15.49 3.86
CA ASP A 16 -10.33 -16.76 4.57
C ASP A 16 -10.13 -16.56 6.10
N ASP A 17 -10.24 -15.32 6.60
CA ASP A 17 -9.92 -14.89 7.98
C ASP A 17 -8.51 -15.32 8.45
N ASN A 18 -7.59 -15.52 7.51
CA ASN A 18 -6.21 -15.88 7.79
C ASN A 18 -5.36 -14.63 8.01
N ARG A 19 -5.37 -14.13 9.26
CA ARG A 19 -4.66 -12.90 9.66
C ARG A 19 -3.14 -12.97 9.50
N ALA A 20 -2.55 -14.14 9.75
CA ALA A 20 -1.10 -14.32 9.62
C ALA A 20 -0.66 -14.18 8.16
N LYS A 21 -1.33 -14.90 7.25
CA LYS A 21 -1.07 -14.77 5.82
C LYS A 21 -1.38 -13.36 5.32
N PHE A 22 -2.48 -12.74 5.76
CA PHE A 22 -2.78 -11.36 5.37
C PHE A 22 -1.65 -10.38 5.74
N ALA A 23 -1.05 -10.52 6.93
CA ALA A 23 0.07 -9.68 7.34
C ALA A 23 1.34 -9.92 6.51
N GLU A 24 1.62 -11.17 6.14
CA GLU A 24 2.72 -11.56 5.25
C GLU A 24 2.56 -10.93 3.86
N GLU A 25 1.39 -11.09 3.25
CA GLU A 25 1.09 -10.56 1.90
C GLU A 25 1.12 -9.01 1.87
N LEU A 26 0.75 -8.35 2.98
CA LEU A 26 0.94 -6.90 3.12
C LEU A 26 2.42 -6.49 3.13
N ALA A 27 3.29 -7.28 3.74
CA ALA A 27 4.73 -7.04 3.69
C ALA A 27 5.28 -7.23 2.28
N ASP A 28 4.84 -8.27 1.57
CA ASP A 28 5.23 -8.52 0.19
C ASP A 28 4.82 -7.37 -0.74
N LEU A 29 3.62 -6.82 -0.57
CA LEU A 29 3.19 -5.61 -1.29
C LEU A 29 4.16 -4.44 -1.13
N VAL A 30 4.60 -4.19 0.10
CA VAL A 30 5.56 -3.11 0.41
C VAL A 30 6.90 -3.40 -0.26
N ILE A 31 7.43 -4.61 -0.13
CA ILE A 31 8.72 -5.01 -0.73
C ILE A 31 8.66 -4.88 -2.26
N ARG A 32 7.57 -5.34 -2.90
CA ARG A 32 7.40 -5.23 -4.36
C ARG A 32 7.34 -3.77 -4.82
N ALA A 33 6.66 -2.90 -4.05
CA ALA A 33 6.62 -1.48 -4.35
C ALA A 33 8.01 -0.83 -4.28
N PHE A 34 8.80 -1.14 -3.24
CA PHE A 34 10.18 -0.67 -3.12
C PHE A 34 11.08 -1.20 -4.24
N HIS A 35 10.98 -2.50 -4.57
CA HIS A 35 11.76 -3.08 -5.65
C HIS A 35 11.47 -2.40 -7.00
N MET A 36 10.19 -2.17 -7.32
CA MET A 36 9.80 -1.48 -8.55
C MET A 36 10.27 -0.02 -8.56
N ALA A 37 10.17 0.69 -7.44
CA ALA A 37 10.68 2.06 -7.33
C ALA A 37 12.19 2.11 -7.59
N GLY A 38 12.96 1.18 -7.01
CA GLY A 38 14.40 1.06 -7.26
C GLY A 38 14.72 0.77 -8.73
N GLN A 39 13.97 -0.14 -9.38
CA GLN A 39 14.15 -0.46 -10.80
C GLN A 39 13.86 0.73 -11.73
N LEU A 40 12.91 1.59 -11.36
CA LEU A 40 12.50 2.75 -12.15
C LEU A 40 13.22 4.05 -11.77
N GLY A 41 14.11 4.02 -10.77
CA GLY A 41 14.78 5.23 -10.26
C GLY A 41 13.84 6.22 -9.58
N ILE A 42 12.75 5.75 -8.99
CA ILE A 42 11.77 6.57 -8.27
C ILE A 42 12.20 6.69 -6.81
N ASP A 43 12.35 7.92 -6.32
CA ASP A 43 12.49 8.20 -4.89
C ASP A 43 11.15 8.03 -4.18
N LEU A 44 10.85 6.79 -3.80
CA LEU A 44 9.58 6.44 -3.19
C LEU A 44 9.38 7.12 -1.82
N GLU A 45 10.46 7.39 -1.08
CA GLU A 45 10.37 8.07 0.21
C GLU A 45 9.90 9.52 0.02
N ALA A 46 10.51 10.26 -0.90
CA ALA A 46 10.09 11.62 -1.24
C ALA A 46 8.64 11.64 -1.76
N GLU A 47 8.25 10.69 -2.60
CA GLU A 47 6.89 10.56 -3.11
C GLU A 47 5.85 10.33 -1.99
N VAL A 48 6.16 9.43 -1.06
CA VAL A 48 5.32 9.17 0.11
C VAL A 48 5.21 10.42 0.99
N ALA A 49 6.33 11.11 1.26
CA ALA A 49 6.34 12.35 2.05
C ALA A 49 5.49 13.45 1.39
N ARG A 50 5.63 13.67 0.06
CA ARG A 50 4.77 14.60 -0.69
C ARG A 50 3.30 14.23 -0.58
N LYS A 51 2.98 12.94 -0.74
CA LYS A 51 1.60 12.47 -0.65
C LYS A 51 1.02 12.63 0.76
N MET A 52 1.81 12.36 1.80
CA MET A 52 1.41 12.59 3.19
C MET A 52 1.13 14.07 3.46
N ALA A 53 1.97 14.98 2.99
CA ALA A 53 1.75 16.42 3.14
C ALA A 53 0.46 16.89 2.45
N ILE A 54 0.14 16.35 1.27
CA ILE A 54 -1.13 16.59 0.59
C ILE A 54 -2.29 16.03 1.41
N ASN A 55 -2.20 14.78 1.87
CA ASN A 55 -3.24 14.10 2.63
C ASN A 55 -3.54 14.82 3.95
N TRP A 56 -2.54 15.39 4.62
CA TRP A 56 -2.69 16.17 5.84
C TRP A 56 -3.55 17.42 5.65
N ARG A 57 -3.49 18.03 4.46
CA ARG A 57 -4.26 19.23 4.11
C ARG A 57 -5.68 18.93 3.64
N ARG A 58 -6.06 17.66 3.50
CA ARG A 58 -7.39 17.31 2.97
C ARG A 58 -8.45 17.58 4.03
N PRO A 59 -9.51 18.36 3.71
CA PRO A 59 -10.58 18.62 4.66
C PRO A 59 -11.26 17.30 5.05
N TYR A 60 -11.55 17.14 6.34
CA TYR A 60 -12.31 15.99 6.84
C TYR A 60 -13.69 15.97 6.17
N ARG A 61 -13.98 14.91 5.42
CA ARG A 61 -15.35 14.62 4.98
C ARG A 61 -16.04 13.76 6.03
N HIS A 62 -17.34 13.98 6.26
CA HIS A 62 -18.15 13.15 7.16
C HIS A 62 -18.03 11.66 6.78
N GLY A 63 -18.02 10.78 7.80
CA GLY A 63 -17.90 9.33 7.62
C GLY A 63 -16.48 8.76 7.69
N HIS A 64 -15.55 9.45 8.35
CA HIS A 64 -14.16 9.00 8.57
C HIS A 64 -13.34 8.71 7.30
N LYS A 65 -13.76 9.22 6.14
CA LYS A 65 -13.01 9.09 4.89
C LYS A 65 -12.16 10.32 4.68
N ARG A 66 -10.85 10.14 4.55
CA ARG A 66 -9.95 11.18 4.03
C ARG A 66 -10.40 11.46 2.59
N ALA A 67 -10.61 12.75 2.26
CA ALA A 67 -10.92 13.17 0.89
C ALA A 67 -9.81 12.76 -0.08
#